data_AF-A0A256XJD7-F1
#
_entry.id   AF-A0A256XJD7-F1
#
_cell.length_a   1.000
_cell.length_b   1.000
_cell.length_c   1.000
_cell.angle_alpha   90.00
_cell.angle_beta   90.00
_cell.angle_gamma   90.00
#
_symmetry.space_group_name_H-M   'P 1'
#
loop_
_entity.id
_entity.type
_entity.pdbx_description
1 polymer ?
#
loop_
_entity_poly.entity_id
_entity_poly.type
_entity_poly.pdbx_seq_one_letter_code
_entity_poly.pdbx_strand_id
1 'polypeptide(L)'
;MYLRLTFENLGEAVVFIYDDHFTRRISKNLPVESNVIKWKEEIYFRIGIDFDSKNEKDTVSPGTVAFWPPEKSLCLFYGVNQPYGSVIPVGKILGPLHYFEWVENGVSVRVEEYKDYGKLGKIASFLRENGILAAYRDWEDLPSIVASINDMQMEIFVEDYAFIIETTPLFLYDKSPISNYIINRLKEKISRTRLDINEENYVILSAVVYDLKDLPEMIWSLSREYKIAKRTAQTFFKIH
;
A
#
# COMPACT_ATOMS: atom_id res chain seq x y z
N MET A 1 -1.62 14.72 -4.37
CA MET A 1 -0.14 14.88 -4.32
C MET A 1 0.49 13.58 -3.83
N TYR A 2 1.69 13.24 -4.29
CA TYR A 2 2.44 12.09 -3.76
C TYR A 2 3.45 12.56 -2.72
N LEU A 3 3.62 11.80 -1.65
CA LEU A 3 4.63 12.03 -0.63
C LEU A 3 5.57 10.82 -0.56
N ARG A 4 6.86 11.08 -0.46
CA ARG A 4 7.88 10.09 -0.11
C ARG A 4 8.09 10.11 1.39
N LEU A 5 8.14 8.94 1.99
CA LEU A 5 8.47 8.74 3.39
C LEU A 5 9.73 7.88 3.43
N THR A 6 10.77 8.35 4.09
CA THR A 6 12.02 7.58 4.27
C THR A 6 12.15 7.24 5.74
N PHE A 7 12.01 5.96 6.07
CA PHE A 7 12.16 5.42 7.42
C PHE A 7 13.58 4.89 7.60
N GLU A 8 14.14 5.08 8.78
CA GLU A 8 15.52 4.63 9.11
C GLU A 8 15.75 3.13 8.91
N ASN A 9 14.77 2.30 9.27
CA ASN A 9 14.92 0.83 9.28
C ASN A 9 14.12 0.10 8.19
N LEU A 10 13.40 0.83 7.33
CA LEU A 10 12.64 0.27 6.20
C LEU A 10 13.11 0.80 4.85
N GLY A 11 13.60 2.04 4.79
CA GLY A 11 13.84 2.73 3.53
C GLY A 11 12.61 3.51 3.06
N GLU A 12 12.40 3.59 1.74
CA GLU A 12 11.36 4.44 1.15
C GLU A 12 9.98 3.78 1.13
N ALA A 13 8.95 4.57 1.42
CA ALA A 13 7.56 4.28 1.10
C ALA A 13 6.92 5.49 0.42
N VAL A 14 5.85 5.26 -0.34
CA VAL A 14 5.14 6.33 -1.05
C VAL A 14 3.66 6.28 -0.72
N VAL A 15 3.07 7.46 -0.51
CA VAL A 15 1.63 7.61 -0.31
C VAL A 15 1.06 8.64 -1.27
N PHE A 16 -0.21 8.48 -1.61
CA PHE A 16 -0.98 9.44 -2.39
C PHE A 16 -1.99 10.15 -1.52
N ILE A 17 -1.91 11.48 -1.43
CA ILE A 17 -2.87 12.35 -0.77
C ILE A 17 -3.88 12.86 -1.81
N TYR A 18 -5.16 12.55 -1.61
CA TYR A 18 -6.25 12.99 -2.50
C TYR A 18 -6.97 14.25 -2.00
N ASP A 19 -6.77 14.66 -0.75
CA ASP A 19 -7.39 15.88 -0.22
C ASP A 19 -6.57 17.12 -0.58
N ASP A 20 -7.16 18.00 -1.41
CA ASP A 20 -6.52 19.24 -1.88
C ASP A 20 -6.28 20.26 -0.76
N HIS A 21 -7.16 20.32 0.25
CA HIS A 21 -7.01 21.23 1.37
C HIS A 21 -5.89 20.78 2.32
N PHE A 22 -5.74 19.47 2.49
CA PHE A 22 -4.63 18.87 3.21
C PHE A 22 -3.32 19.09 2.47
N THR A 23 -3.30 18.79 1.17
CA THR A 23 -2.14 18.97 0.28
C THR A 23 -1.59 20.40 0.39
N ARG A 24 -2.43 21.43 0.25
CA ARG A 24 -2.01 22.85 0.36
C ARG A 24 -1.35 23.21 1.71
N ARG A 25 -1.71 22.51 2.79
CA ARG A 25 -1.14 22.77 4.13
C ARG A 25 0.16 22.03 4.32
N ILE A 26 0.19 20.72 4.00
CA ILE A 26 1.39 19.92 4.18
C ILE A 26 2.53 20.41 3.27
N SER A 27 2.26 20.79 2.01
CA SER A 27 3.30 21.27 1.09
C SER A 27 4.08 22.48 1.60
N LYS A 28 3.49 23.32 2.48
CA LYS A 28 4.17 24.48 3.07
C LYS A 28 5.13 24.11 4.21
N ASN A 29 5.04 22.88 4.71
CA ASN A 29 5.81 22.40 5.85
C ASN A 29 6.81 21.30 5.46
N LEU A 30 6.78 20.81 4.22
CA LEU A 30 7.75 19.83 3.75
C LEU A 30 9.13 20.47 3.49
N PRO A 31 10.24 19.76 3.76
CA PRO A 31 10.30 18.42 4.34
C PRO A 31 10.00 18.42 5.85
N VAL A 32 9.45 17.32 6.37
CA VAL A 32 9.22 17.13 7.81
C VAL A 32 10.01 15.93 8.32
N GLU A 33 10.66 16.07 9.47
CA GLU A 33 11.30 14.97 10.19
C GLU A 33 10.56 14.71 11.50
N SER A 34 10.38 13.44 11.84
CA SER A 34 9.62 13.00 13.00
C SER A 34 10.09 11.62 13.45
N ASN A 35 9.58 11.13 14.58
CA ASN A 35 9.79 9.76 15.01
C ASN A 35 8.48 8.99 14.91
N VAL A 36 8.55 7.75 14.45
CA VAL A 36 7.38 6.88 14.32
C VAL A 36 6.90 6.43 15.69
N ILE A 37 5.60 6.50 15.90
CA ILE A 37 4.92 5.76 16.96
C ILE A 37 4.13 4.63 16.30
N LYS A 38 4.36 3.40 16.78
CA LYS A 38 3.66 2.21 16.32
C LYS A 38 2.59 1.84 17.32
N TRP A 39 1.35 1.71 16.84
CA TRP A 39 0.24 1.22 17.63
C TRP A 39 -0.45 0.09 16.90
N LYS A 40 -0.21 -1.14 17.36
CA LYS A 40 -0.70 -2.36 16.70
C LYS A 40 -0.35 -2.36 15.19
N GLU A 41 -1.34 -2.34 14.31
CA GLU A 41 -1.19 -2.35 12.84
C GLU A 41 -1.41 -0.96 12.20
N GLU A 42 -1.09 0.10 12.94
CA GLU A 42 -0.95 1.45 12.42
C GLU A 42 0.39 2.04 12.86
N ILE A 43 0.96 2.89 12.01
CA ILE A 43 2.05 3.78 12.41
C ILE A 43 1.60 5.22 12.22
N TYR A 44 2.02 6.10 13.13
CA TYR A 44 1.78 7.52 13.01
C TYR A 44 2.98 8.33 13.45
N PHE A 45 3.08 9.53 12.91
CA PHE A 45 4.16 10.46 13.23
C PHE A 45 3.67 11.89 13.03
N ARG A 46 4.17 12.79 13.87
CA ARG A 46 3.75 14.18 13.86
C ARG A 46 4.24 14.88 12.61
N ILE A 47 3.34 15.55 11.89
CA ILE A 47 3.66 16.42 10.75
C ILE A 47 3.48 17.92 11.07
N GLY A 48 2.89 18.23 12.23
CA GLY A 48 2.90 19.58 12.80
C GLY A 48 1.93 20.59 12.16
N ILE A 49 1.07 20.17 11.24
CA ILE A 49 0.11 21.06 10.57
C ILE A 49 -1.24 21.11 11.29
N ASP A 50 -1.92 22.25 11.20
CA ASP A 50 -3.32 22.39 11.64
C ASP A 50 -4.28 22.06 10.50
N PHE A 51 -5.07 21.01 10.66
CA PHE A 51 -6.06 20.57 9.68
C PHE A 51 -7.29 19.95 10.35
N ASP A 52 -8.45 20.52 10.08
CA ASP A 52 -9.73 20.00 10.54
C ASP A 52 -10.65 19.74 9.35
N SER A 53 -11.53 18.75 9.51
CA SER A 53 -12.53 18.37 8.51
C SER A 53 -13.74 17.79 9.20
N LYS A 54 -14.92 17.95 8.61
CA LYS A 54 -16.15 17.30 9.08
C LYS A 54 -16.21 15.80 8.76
N ASN A 55 -15.24 15.28 8.01
CA ASN A 55 -15.19 13.89 7.56
C ASN A 55 -14.34 13.00 8.49
N GLU A 56 -14.52 13.16 9.80
CA GLU A 56 -13.92 12.26 10.78
C GLU A 56 -14.55 10.87 10.71
N LYS A 57 -13.72 9.84 10.90
CA LYS A 57 -14.09 8.43 10.87
C LYS A 57 -13.47 7.70 12.05
N ASP A 58 -14.28 6.86 12.68
CA ASP A 58 -13.83 5.90 13.70
C ASP A 58 -13.43 4.55 13.07
N THR A 59 -13.64 4.41 11.76
CA THR A 59 -13.26 3.20 11.02
C THR A 59 -12.60 3.52 9.69
N VAL A 60 -11.59 2.73 9.33
CA VAL A 60 -10.86 2.85 8.07
C VAL A 60 -10.52 1.47 7.50
N SER A 61 -10.26 1.43 6.20
CA SER A 61 -9.78 0.21 5.54
C SER A 61 -8.25 0.16 5.56
N PRO A 62 -7.64 -1.04 5.57
CA PRO A 62 -6.20 -1.19 5.35
C PRO A 62 -5.76 -0.47 4.07
N GLY A 63 -4.60 0.18 4.11
CA GLY A 63 -4.06 1.03 3.06
C GLY A 63 -4.52 2.49 3.12
N THR A 64 -5.31 2.88 4.12
CA THR A 64 -5.73 4.28 4.31
C THR A 64 -4.58 5.10 4.88
N VAL A 65 -4.43 6.33 4.36
CA VAL A 65 -3.66 7.39 5.02
C VAL A 65 -4.65 8.38 5.61
N ALA A 66 -4.51 8.66 6.89
CA ALA A 66 -5.39 9.58 7.60
C ALA A 66 -4.58 10.62 8.38
N PHE A 67 -5.25 11.71 8.75
CA PHE A 67 -4.72 12.69 9.68
C PHE A 67 -5.41 12.52 11.03
N TRP A 68 -4.62 12.53 12.09
CA TRP A 68 -5.11 12.52 13.47
C TRP A 68 -4.91 13.90 14.11
N PRO A 69 -5.99 14.70 14.27
CA PRO A 69 -5.89 16.08 14.74
C PRO A 69 -5.25 16.28 16.11
N PRO A 70 -5.55 15.47 17.16
CA PRO A 70 -5.04 15.69 18.52
C PRO A 70 -3.52 15.84 18.60
N GLU A 71 -2.77 15.06 17.82
CA GLU A 71 -1.31 15.13 17.80
C GLU A 71 -0.73 15.73 16.52
N LYS A 72 -1.58 16.22 15.61
CA LYS A 72 -1.18 16.74 14.28
C LYS A 72 -0.34 15.71 13.51
N SER A 73 -0.80 14.47 13.52
CA SER A 73 -0.04 13.31 13.02
C SER A 73 -0.62 12.75 11.73
N LEU A 74 0.25 12.26 10.86
CA LEU A 74 -0.15 11.45 9.72
C LEU A 74 -0.12 9.98 10.15
N CYS A 75 -1.20 9.26 9.87
CA CYS A 75 -1.39 7.85 10.23
C CYS A 75 -1.43 6.98 8.97
N LEU A 76 -0.72 5.86 9.00
CA LEU A 76 -0.70 4.84 7.96
C LEU A 76 -1.28 3.55 8.53
N PHE A 77 -2.44 3.15 8.00
CA PHE A 77 -3.14 1.94 8.41
C PHE A 77 -2.77 0.79 7.48
N TYR A 78 -2.11 -0.24 7.98
CA TYR A 78 -1.64 -1.35 7.15
C TYR A 78 -2.26 -2.71 7.52
N GLY A 79 -3.01 -2.80 8.62
CA GLY A 79 -3.72 -4.02 9.01
C GLY A 79 -5.18 -3.78 9.39
N VAL A 80 -5.75 -4.72 10.15
CA VAL A 80 -7.19 -4.79 10.44
C VAL A 80 -7.64 -3.87 11.58
N ASN A 81 -6.70 -3.42 12.41
CA ASN A 81 -7.00 -2.52 13.52
C ASN A 81 -7.66 -1.21 13.08
N GLN A 82 -8.59 -0.76 13.90
CA GLN A 82 -9.28 0.52 13.71
C GLN A 82 -8.57 1.61 14.50
N PRO A 83 -8.69 2.89 14.08
CA PRO A 83 -7.97 4.02 14.68
C PRO A 83 -8.08 4.07 16.20
N TYR A 84 -7.01 4.50 16.87
CA TYR A 84 -7.05 4.77 18.32
C TYR A 84 -8.14 5.80 18.70
N GLY A 85 -8.37 6.80 17.84
CA GLY A 85 -9.45 7.77 17.93
C GLY A 85 -9.86 8.27 16.55
N SER A 86 -10.88 9.13 16.46
CA SER A 86 -11.40 9.61 15.18
C SER A 86 -10.30 10.26 14.33
N VAL A 87 -10.20 9.82 13.07
CA VAL A 87 -9.21 10.32 12.09
C VAL A 87 -9.91 10.87 10.86
N ILE A 88 -9.21 11.71 10.10
CA ILE A 88 -9.68 12.26 8.83
C ILE A 88 -8.95 11.54 7.69
N PRO A 89 -9.59 10.67 6.91
CA PRO A 89 -8.94 10.02 5.76
C PRO A 89 -8.56 11.04 4.69
N VAL A 90 -7.28 11.09 4.32
CA VAL A 90 -6.71 12.06 3.36
C VAL A 90 -5.96 11.43 2.19
N GLY A 91 -5.68 10.13 2.25
CA GLY A 91 -4.85 9.47 1.23
C GLY A 91 -4.89 7.95 1.23
N LYS A 92 -4.00 7.37 0.41
CA LYS A 92 -3.80 5.92 0.25
C LYS A 92 -2.32 5.58 0.22
N ILE A 93 -2.00 4.44 0.82
CA ILE A 93 -0.68 3.81 0.75
C ILE A 93 -0.50 3.16 -0.63
N LEU A 94 0.70 3.27 -1.18
CA LEU A 94 1.14 2.51 -2.35
C LEU A 94 2.09 1.40 -1.91
N GLY A 95 2.02 0.25 -2.57
CA GLY A 95 2.89 -0.89 -2.28
C GLY A 95 2.37 -1.83 -1.18
N PRO A 96 2.97 -3.03 -1.06
CA PRO A 96 2.55 -4.04 -0.10
C PRO A 96 2.48 -3.51 1.34
N LEU A 97 1.34 -3.76 2.00
CA LEU A 97 1.06 -3.17 3.31
C LEU A 97 1.87 -3.83 4.44
N HIS A 98 2.17 -5.13 4.30
CA HIS A 98 2.85 -5.90 5.35
C HIS A 98 4.28 -5.42 5.62
N TYR A 99 4.89 -4.68 4.69
CA TYR A 99 6.20 -4.05 4.91
C TYR A 99 6.21 -3.10 6.11
N PHE A 100 5.08 -2.44 6.41
CA PHE A 100 4.99 -1.57 7.59
C PHE A 100 5.04 -2.35 8.92
N GLU A 101 4.91 -3.68 8.88
CA GLU A 101 5.16 -4.53 10.06
C GLU A 101 6.63 -4.46 10.52
N TRP A 102 7.57 -4.15 9.63
CA TRP A 102 9.00 -4.05 9.97
C TRP A 102 9.40 -2.67 10.48
N VAL A 103 8.55 -1.65 10.36
CA VAL A 103 8.84 -0.34 10.95
C VAL A 103 8.86 -0.50 12.47
N GLU A 104 9.97 -0.13 13.10
CA GLU A 104 10.13 -0.19 14.55
C GLU A 104 9.57 1.07 15.22
N ASN A 105 9.14 0.94 16.47
CA ASN A 105 8.69 2.10 17.22
C ASN A 105 9.87 3.01 17.58
N GLY A 106 9.75 4.31 17.34
CA GLY A 106 10.76 5.31 17.67
C GLY A 106 11.76 5.61 16.56
N VAL A 107 11.75 4.86 15.45
CA VAL A 107 12.63 5.12 14.31
C VAL A 107 12.31 6.45 13.64
N SER A 108 13.33 7.09 13.09
CA SER A 108 13.15 8.36 12.39
C SER A 108 12.43 8.16 11.06
N VAL A 109 11.60 9.16 10.69
CA VAL A 109 10.94 9.24 9.39
C VAL A 109 11.04 10.65 8.83
N ARG A 110 11.44 10.73 7.56
CA ARG A 110 11.50 11.98 6.79
C ARG A 110 10.41 11.97 5.72
N VAL A 111 9.60 13.01 5.68
CA VAL A 111 8.49 13.17 4.74
C VAL A 111 8.83 14.27 3.75
N GLU A 112 8.73 13.96 2.47
CA GLU A 112 9.05 14.86 1.37
C GLU A 112 8.00 14.80 0.26
N GLU A 113 7.97 15.83 -0.59
CA GLU A 113 7.21 15.76 -1.83
C GLU A 113 7.89 14.76 -2.78
N TYR A 114 7.11 13.79 -3.27
CA TYR A 114 7.62 12.79 -4.22
C TYR A 114 7.81 13.40 -5.61
N LYS A 115 8.91 13.02 -6.27
CA LYS A 115 9.21 13.36 -7.68
C LYS A 115 9.63 12.12 -8.43
N ASP A 116 9.10 11.95 -9.64
CA ASP A 116 9.55 10.88 -10.54
C ASP A 116 10.98 11.13 -11.01
N TYR A 117 11.69 10.03 -11.23
CA TYR A 117 13.02 10.04 -11.79
C TYR A 117 13.26 8.78 -12.63
N GLY A 118 14.15 8.87 -13.63
CA GLY A 118 14.63 7.73 -14.41
C GLY A 118 13.57 7.00 -15.24
N LYS A 119 13.88 5.76 -15.63
CA LYS A 119 13.02 4.88 -16.44
C LYS A 119 11.75 4.49 -15.67
N LEU A 120 11.87 4.13 -14.40
CA LEU A 120 10.76 3.67 -13.58
C LEU A 120 9.76 4.79 -13.28
N GLY A 121 10.22 6.03 -13.08
CA GLY A 121 9.33 7.19 -12.97
C GLY A 121 8.46 7.41 -14.21
N LYS A 122 8.98 7.14 -15.42
CA LYS A 122 8.19 7.19 -16.66
C LYS A 122 7.12 6.09 -16.70
N ILE A 123 7.45 4.88 -16.27
CA ILE A 123 6.49 3.77 -16.18
C ILE A 123 5.41 4.08 -15.13
N ALA A 124 5.79 4.61 -13.97
CA ALA A 124 4.84 5.06 -12.96
C ALA A 124 3.91 6.17 -13.51
N SER A 125 4.43 7.12 -14.30
CA SER A 125 3.61 8.12 -14.98
C SER A 125 2.61 7.51 -15.96
N PHE A 126 3.06 6.56 -16.78
CA PHE A 126 2.19 5.83 -17.69
C PHE A 126 1.05 5.12 -16.97
N LEU A 127 1.32 4.48 -15.82
CA LEU A 127 0.28 3.86 -14.99
C LEU A 127 -0.72 4.90 -14.44
N ARG A 128 -0.25 6.07 -13.99
CA ARG A 128 -1.11 7.15 -13.51
C ARG A 128 -2.00 7.73 -14.61
N GLU A 129 -1.49 7.87 -15.83
CA GLU A 129 -2.28 8.25 -17.01
C GLU A 129 -3.39 7.24 -17.33
N ASN A 130 -3.22 5.98 -16.90
CA ASN A 130 -4.21 4.90 -17.02
C ASN A 130 -5.05 4.70 -15.74
N GLY A 131 -5.08 5.68 -14.83
CA GLY A 131 -5.94 5.67 -13.65
C GLY A 131 -5.45 4.78 -12.49
N ILE A 132 -4.18 4.37 -12.50
CA ILE A 132 -3.55 3.56 -11.44
C ILE A 132 -2.63 4.47 -10.62
N LEU A 133 -2.80 4.53 -9.30
CA LEU A 133 -1.85 5.25 -8.46
C LEU A 133 -0.52 4.50 -8.50
N ALA A 134 0.56 5.16 -8.88
CA ALA A 134 1.86 4.53 -9.04
C ALA A 134 3.00 5.51 -8.78
N ALA A 135 4.05 5.00 -8.18
CA ALA A 135 5.28 5.73 -7.91
C ALA A 135 6.48 4.78 -8.01
N TYR A 136 7.60 5.31 -8.48
CA TYR A 136 8.89 4.66 -8.33
C TYR A 136 9.28 4.67 -6.84
N ARG A 137 9.91 3.59 -6.38
CA ARG A 137 10.49 3.45 -5.04
C ARG A 137 11.91 2.91 -5.16
N ASP A 138 12.83 3.48 -4.40
CA ASP A 138 14.17 2.93 -4.24
C ASP A 138 14.30 2.26 -2.86
N TRP A 139 14.61 0.97 -2.83
CA TRP A 139 14.78 0.22 -1.59
C TRP A 139 16.05 -0.63 -1.70
N GLU A 140 17.10 -0.28 -0.94
CA GLU A 140 18.36 -1.06 -0.86
C GLU A 140 18.90 -1.53 -2.22
N ASP A 141 18.94 -0.62 -3.21
CA ASP A 141 19.41 -0.89 -4.58
C ASP A 141 18.52 -1.84 -5.42
N LEU A 142 17.30 -2.16 -4.95
CA LEU A 142 16.26 -2.87 -5.70
C LEU A 142 15.13 -1.89 -6.09
N PRO A 143 15.28 -1.16 -7.20
CA PRO A 143 14.30 -0.19 -7.64
C PRO A 143 13.04 -0.89 -8.17
N SER A 144 11.88 -0.45 -7.71
CA SER A 144 10.59 -1.01 -8.11
C SER A 144 9.54 0.08 -8.31
N ILE A 145 8.34 -0.34 -8.73
CA ILE A 145 7.17 0.54 -8.80
C ILE A 145 6.15 0.07 -7.78
N VAL A 146 5.85 0.91 -6.81
CA VAL A 146 4.75 0.70 -5.89
C VAL A 146 3.48 1.30 -6.48
N ALA A 147 2.39 0.56 -6.38
CA ALA A 147 1.11 0.99 -6.95
C ALA A 147 -0.08 0.63 -6.05
N SER A 148 -1.21 1.29 -6.33
CA SER A 148 -2.47 1.09 -5.65
C SER A 148 -3.63 1.35 -6.59
N ILE A 149 -4.62 0.47 -6.57
CA ILE A 149 -5.86 0.60 -7.31
C ILE A 149 -7.02 0.04 -6.48
N ASN A 150 -8.11 0.81 -6.36
CA ASN A 150 -9.21 0.49 -5.45
C ASN A 150 -8.66 0.25 -4.03
N ASP A 151 -8.84 -0.96 -3.48
CA ASP A 151 -8.36 -1.37 -2.15
C ASP A 151 -7.23 -2.41 -2.25
N MET A 152 -6.54 -2.47 -3.41
CA MET A 152 -5.43 -3.37 -3.68
C MET A 152 -4.16 -2.57 -3.90
N GLN A 153 -3.19 -2.77 -3.02
CA GLN A 153 -1.83 -2.33 -3.21
C GLN A 153 -1.00 -3.43 -3.86
N MET A 154 0.06 -3.05 -4.57
CA MET A 154 0.96 -3.98 -5.25
C MET A 154 2.35 -3.37 -5.45
N GLU A 155 3.29 -4.24 -5.73
CA GLU A 155 4.61 -3.90 -6.22
C GLU A 155 4.82 -4.48 -7.62
N ILE A 156 5.59 -3.76 -8.43
CA ILE A 156 5.96 -4.17 -9.77
C ILE A 156 7.48 -4.12 -9.88
N PHE A 157 8.09 -5.29 -10.03
CA PHE A 157 9.50 -5.45 -10.34
C PHE A 157 9.69 -5.33 -11.85
N VAL A 158 10.64 -4.49 -12.26
CA VAL A 158 10.90 -4.19 -13.67
C VAL A 158 12.19 -4.89 -14.10
N GLU A 159 12.04 -6.04 -14.72
CA GLU A 159 13.15 -6.81 -15.28
C GLU A 159 13.43 -6.40 -16.74
N ASP A 160 14.56 -6.85 -17.27
CA ASP A 160 14.91 -6.60 -18.69
C ASP A 160 13.95 -7.30 -19.67
N TYR A 161 13.27 -8.35 -19.24
CA TYR A 161 12.42 -9.19 -20.08
C TYR A 161 10.92 -9.13 -19.74
N ALA A 162 10.54 -8.60 -18.56
CA ALA A 162 9.15 -8.58 -18.12
C ALA A 162 8.92 -7.61 -16.94
N PHE A 163 7.65 -7.39 -16.64
CA PHE A 163 7.14 -6.78 -15.41
C PHE A 163 6.54 -7.87 -14.54
N ILE A 164 7.03 -8.02 -13.32
CA ILE A 164 6.52 -8.99 -12.34
C ILE A 164 5.69 -8.21 -11.33
N ILE A 165 4.40 -8.52 -11.21
CA ILE A 165 3.47 -7.83 -10.33
C ILE A 165 3.16 -8.74 -9.15
N GLU A 166 3.28 -8.20 -7.93
CA GLU A 166 2.89 -8.87 -6.69
C GLU A 166 1.93 -8.00 -5.88
N THR A 167 0.77 -8.53 -5.52
CA THR A 167 -0.16 -7.80 -4.66
C THR A 167 0.31 -7.80 -3.22
N THR A 168 -0.19 -6.85 -2.43
CA THR A 168 -0.18 -7.00 -0.97
C THR A 168 -0.75 -8.38 -0.57
N PRO A 169 -0.21 -9.04 0.47
CA PRO A 169 -0.66 -10.35 0.92
C PRO A 169 -2.15 -10.50 1.18
N LEU A 170 -2.66 -11.69 0.89
CA LEU A 170 -3.98 -12.14 1.35
C LEU A 170 -3.91 -12.69 2.78
N PHE A 171 -2.93 -13.55 3.06
CA PHE A 171 -2.66 -14.15 4.38
C PHE A 171 -1.31 -14.88 4.38
N LEU A 172 -0.76 -15.15 5.57
CA LEU A 172 0.45 -15.94 5.76
C LEU A 172 0.17 -17.44 5.54
N TYR A 173 1.00 -18.11 4.74
CA TYR A 173 0.90 -19.55 4.49
C TYR A 173 1.63 -20.35 5.58
N ASP A 174 0.87 -20.81 6.57
CA ASP A 174 1.36 -21.63 7.69
C ASP A 174 1.45 -23.14 7.38
N LYS A 175 1.21 -23.55 6.12
CA LYS A 175 1.15 -24.96 5.67
C LYS A 175 0.09 -25.83 6.36
N SER A 176 -0.81 -25.24 7.15
CA SER A 176 -1.87 -25.98 7.81
C SER A 176 -2.90 -26.53 6.79
N PRO A 177 -3.67 -27.58 7.15
CA PRO A 177 -4.78 -28.04 6.33
C PRO A 177 -5.80 -26.93 6.01
N ILE A 178 -5.98 -25.97 6.92
CA ILE A 178 -6.88 -24.82 6.74
C ILE A 178 -6.35 -23.90 5.65
N SER A 179 -5.07 -23.51 5.71
CA SER A 179 -4.45 -22.68 4.68
C SER A 179 -4.46 -23.36 3.31
N ASN A 180 -4.16 -24.66 3.25
CA ASN A 180 -4.25 -25.43 2.00
C ASN A 180 -5.68 -25.49 1.44
N TYR A 181 -6.68 -25.65 2.31
CA TYR A 181 -8.09 -25.61 1.90
C TYR A 181 -8.45 -24.26 1.29
N ILE A 182 -8.07 -23.16 1.94
CA ILE A 182 -8.33 -21.79 1.45
C ILE A 182 -7.65 -21.57 0.09
N ILE A 183 -6.37 -21.95 -0.04
CA ILE A 183 -5.62 -21.86 -1.30
C ILE A 183 -6.34 -22.62 -2.42
N ASN A 184 -6.79 -23.85 -2.18
CA ASN A 184 -7.49 -24.64 -3.20
C ASN A 184 -8.80 -23.96 -3.62
N ARG A 185 -9.56 -23.40 -2.67
CA ARG A 185 -10.78 -22.63 -2.97
C ARG A 185 -10.52 -21.34 -3.74
N LEU A 186 -9.38 -20.69 -3.50
CA LEU A 186 -8.98 -19.51 -4.24
C LEU A 186 -8.57 -19.86 -5.67
N LYS A 187 -7.81 -20.95 -5.87
CA LYS A 187 -7.40 -21.44 -7.19
C LYS A 187 -8.60 -21.76 -8.10
N GLU A 188 -9.72 -22.22 -7.56
CA GLU A 188 -10.97 -22.44 -8.32
C GLU A 188 -11.58 -21.14 -8.88
N LYS A 189 -11.24 -19.97 -8.31
CA LYS A 189 -11.84 -18.66 -8.64
C LYS A 189 -10.90 -17.70 -9.35
N ILE A 190 -9.61 -18.02 -9.39
CA ILE A 190 -8.56 -17.22 -10.03
C ILE A 190 -8.27 -17.85 -11.38
N SER A 191 -8.34 -17.05 -12.43
CA SER A 191 -8.34 -17.55 -13.81
C SER A 191 -7.35 -16.82 -14.72
N ARG A 192 -7.16 -15.52 -14.51
CA ARG A 192 -6.30 -14.68 -15.33
C ARG A 192 -4.94 -14.44 -14.68
N THR A 193 -4.88 -14.45 -13.36
CA THR A 193 -3.66 -14.24 -12.59
C THR A 193 -3.20 -15.53 -11.95
N ARG A 194 -2.09 -15.48 -11.22
CA ARG A 194 -1.61 -16.62 -10.42
C ARG A 194 -1.91 -16.38 -8.95
N LEU A 195 -2.02 -17.48 -8.22
CA LEU A 195 -2.00 -17.50 -6.76
C LEU A 195 -0.67 -18.13 -6.36
N ASP A 196 0.23 -17.31 -5.83
CA ASP A 196 1.61 -17.70 -5.52
C ASP A 196 1.91 -17.49 -4.03
N ILE A 197 3.08 -17.96 -3.63
CA ILE A 197 3.67 -17.72 -2.32
C ILE A 197 4.93 -16.90 -2.56
N ASN A 198 5.04 -15.73 -1.92
CA ASN A 198 6.24 -14.90 -2.01
C ASN A 198 7.37 -15.44 -1.13
N GLU A 199 8.52 -14.77 -1.13
CA GLU A 199 9.74 -15.13 -0.41
C GLU A 199 9.53 -15.23 1.10
N GLU A 200 8.50 -14.56 1.61
CA GLU A 200 8.17 -14.42 3.02
C GLU A 200 7.05 -15.37 3.48
N ASN A 201 6.67 -16.32 2.62
CA ASN A 201 5.57 -17.26 2.80
C ASN A 201 4.17 -16.64 2.84
N TYR A 202 3.95 -15.44 2.29
CA TYR A 202 2.60 -14.91 2.13
C TYR A 202 1.96 -15.41 0.84
N VAL A 203 0.66 -15.73 0.93
CA VAL A 203 -0.16 -15.99 -0.24
C VAL A 203 -0.52 -14.66 -0.90
N ILE A 204 -0.14 -14.51 -2.16
CA ILE A 204 -0.36 -13.31 -2.97
C ILE A 204 -1.07 -13.65 -4.29
N LEU A 205 -1.62 -12.64 -4.96
CA LEU A 205 -1.83 -12.73 -6.39
C LEU A 205 -0.60 -12.17 -7.11
N SER A 206 -0.22 -12.83 -8.20
CA SER A 206 0.87 -12.36 -9.05
C SER A 206 0.50 -12.41 -10.53
N ALA A 207 1.23 -11.64 -11.33
CA ALA A 207 1.18 -11.73 -12.79
C ALA A 207 2.55 -11.38 -13.40
N VAL A 208 2.80 -11.89 -14.61
CA VAL A 208 3.95 -11.52 -15.43
C VAL A 208 3.43 -10.89 -16.71
N VAL A 209 3.93 -9.70 -17.03
CA VAL A 209 3.56 -8.94 -18.23
C VAL A 209 4.80 -8.65 -19.05
N TYR A 210 4.78 -8.92 -20.35
CA TYR A 210 5.98 -8.78 -21.20
C TYR A 210 6.05 -7.43 -21.94
N ASP A 211 4.92 -6.72 -22.07
CA ASP A 211 4.84 -5.43 -22.76
C ASP A 211 4.23 -4.38 -21.83
N LEU A 212 4.85 -3.20 -21.76
CA LEU A 212 4.41 -2.08 -20.93
C LEU A 212 2.95 -1.70 -21.22
N LYS A 213 2.51 -1.81 -22.48
CA LYS A 213 1.15 -1.42 -22.89
C LYS A 213 0.06 -2.30 -22.26
N ASP A 214 0.39 -3.55 -21.91
CA ASP A 214 -0.56 -4.53 -21.37
C ASP A 214 -0.63 -4.45 -19.82
N LEU A 215 0.29 -3.71 -19.21
CA LEU A 215 0.42 -3.59 -17.75
C LEU A 215 -0.86 -3.04 -17.09
N PRO A 216 -1.52 -1.97 -17.59
CA PRO A 216 -2.74 -1.47 -16.98
C PRO A 216 -3.89 -2.49 -16.99
N GLU A 217 -4.11 -3.19 -18.11
CA GLU A 217 -5.18 -4.18 -18.23
C GLU A 217 -4.97 -5.35 -17.25
N MET A 218 -3.72 -5.81 -17.11
CA MET A 218 -3.39 -6.86 -16.15
C MET A 218 -3.64 -6.41 -14.70
N ILE A 219 -3.25 -5.18 -14.35
CA ILE A 219 -3.49 -4.60 -13.02
C ILE A 219 -4.99 -4.51 -12.71
N TRP A 220 -5.82 -4.12 -13.68
CA TRP A 220 -7.27 -4.12 -13.52
C TRP A 220 -7.85 -5.54 -13.33
N SER A 221 -7.29 -6.53 -14.02
CA SER A 221 -7.66 -7.94 -13.86
C SER A 221 -7.28 -8.46 -12.46
N LEU A 222 -6.06 -8.19 -11.99
CA LEU A 222 -5.60 -8.46 -10.62
C LEU A 222 -6.53 -7.83 -9.59
N SER A 223 -6.89 -6.55 -9.74
CA SER A 223 -7.78 -5.86 -8.79
C SER A 223 -9.14 -6.55 -8.63
N ARG A 224 -9.69 -7.08 -9.74
CA ARG A 224 -10.96 -7.82 -9.73
C ARG A 224 -10.83 -9.16 -9.04
N GLU A 225 -9.80 -9.94 -9.37
CA GLU A 225 -9.56 -11.26 -8.76
C GLU A 225 -9.16 -11.13 -7.28
N TYR A 226 -8.40 -10.11 -6.90
CA TYR A 226 -8.04 -9.79 -5.52
C TYR A 226 -9.28 -9.52 -4.65
N LYS A 227 -10.26 -8.77 -5.18
CA LYS A 227 -11.54 -8.55 -4.50
C LYS A 227 -12.33 -9.85 -4.31
N ILE A 228 -12.31 -10.75 -5.29
CA ILE A 228 -12.93 -12.08 -5.19
C ILE A 228 -12.21 -12.92 -4.13
N ALA A 229 -10.88 -12.87 -4.10
CA ALA A 229 -10.07 -13.59 -3.13
C ALA A 229 -10.35 -13.12 -1.69
N LYS A 230 -10.31 -11.80 -1.43
CA LYS A 230 -10.64 -11.24 -0.10
C LYS A 230 -12.04 -11.64 0.36
N ARG A 231 -13.05 -11.58 -0.51
CA ARG A 231 -14.42 -12.01 -0.17
C ARG A 231 -14.51 -13.49 0.16
N THR A 232 -13.78 -14.33 -0.58
CA THR A 232 -13.75 -15.78 -0.37
C THR A 232 -13.11 -16.12 0.98
N ALA A 233 -11.97 -15.48 1.30
CA ALA A 233 -11.32 -15.63 2.60
C ALA A 233 -12.22 -15.15 3.76
N GLN A 234 -12.92 -14.02 3.60
CA GLN A 234 -13.83 -13.50 4.62
C GLN A 234 -15.07 -14.38 4.86
N THR A 235 -15.56 -15.08 3.82
CA THR A 235 -16.74 -15.95 3.94
C THR A 235 -16.42 -17.18 4.80
N PHE A 236 -15.16 -17.60 4.85
CA PHE A 236 -14.72 -18.70 5.71
C PHE A 236 -14.94 -18.41 7.20
N PHE A 237 -14.67 -17.17 7.64
CA PHE A 237 -14.82 -16.75 9.05
C PHE A 237 -16.23 -16.27 9.42
N LYS A 238 -17.15 -16.17 8.46
CA LYS A 238 -18.57 -15.88 8.73
C LYS A 238 -19.40 -17.13 9.02
N ILE A 239 -18.79 -18.30 8.97
CA ILE A 239 -19.41 -19.54 9.44
C ILE A 239 -18.96 -19.71 10.90
N HIS A 240 -19.70 -19.10 11.84
CA HIS A 240 -19.97 -19.52 13.23
C HIS A 240 -20.84 -18.48 13.92
#